data_AF-X1FQT4-F1
#
_entry.id   AF-X1FQT4-F1
#
_cell.length_a   1.000
_cell.length_b   1.000
_cell.length_c   1.000
_cell.angle_alpha   90.00
_cell.angle_beta   90.00
_cell.angle_gamma   90.00
#
_symmetry.space_group_name_H-M   'P 1'
#
loop_
_entity.id
_entity.type
_entity.pdbx_description
1 polymer ?
#
loop_
_entity_poly.entity_id
_entity_poly.type
_entity_poly.pdbx_seq_one_letter_code
_entity_poly.pdbx_strand_id
1 'polypeptide(L)' 'MSNSKRLGIVVDQERCIGCQACSVACKLENNSTGYWINVETQGSDIKDTPIGKFPDLELNFLPKLCNHCENPPC' A
#
# COMPACT_ATOMS: atom_id res chain seq x y z
N MET A 1 7.05 32.83 4.83
CA MET A 1 6.61 31.42 4.77
C MET A 1 7.87 30.59 4.58
N SER A 2 8.20 29.75 5.56
CA SER A 2 9.47 29.03 5.61
C SER A 2 9.65 28.15 4.36
N ASN A 3 10.81 28.23 3.74
CA ASN A 3 11.19 27.52 2.51
C ASN A 3 11.50 26.04 2.82
N SER A 4 10.54 25.34 3.45
CA SER A 4 10.64 23.96 3.89
C SER A 4 10.44 23.00 2.72
N LYS A 5 11.30 21.98 2.61
CA LYS A 5 11.20 20.94 1.58
C LYS A 5 9.90 20.13 1.78
N ARG A 6 9.04 20.08 0.76
CA ARG A 6 7.86 19.20 0.75
C ARG A 6 8.29 17.80 0.30
N LEU A 7 7.83 16.78 1.02
CA LEU A 7 8.07 15.38 0.70
C LEU A 7 6.77 14.75 0.20
N GLY A 8 6.91 13.77 -0.68
CA GLY A 8 5.80 12.99 -1.22
C GLY A 8 6.29 11.62 -1.64
N ILE A 9 5.39 10.65 -1.63
CA ILE A 9 5.62 9.28 -2.08
C ILE A 9 4.63 9.00 -3.21
N VAL A 10 5.11 8.41 -4.30
CA VAL A 10 4.29 7.96 -5.42
C VAL A 10 4.51 6.46 -5.58
N VAL A 11 3.41 5.71 -5.67
CA VAL A 11 3.43 4.25 -5.86
C VAL A 11 2.79 3.96 -7.21
N ASP A 12 3.54 3.29 -8.07
CA ASP A 12 3.06 2.77 -9.35
C ASP A 12 2.37 1.43 -9.12
N GLN A 13 1.03 1.44 -9.18
CA GLN A 13 0.20 0.27 -8.86
C GLN A 13 0.24 -0.79 -9.96
N GLU A 14 0.46 -0.42 -11.23
CA GLU A 14 0.53 -1.36 -12.35
C GLU A 14 1.72 -2.33 -12.22
N ARG A 15 2.75 -1.93 -11.45
CA ARG A 15 3.93 -2.75 -11.17
C ARG A 15 3.85 -3.50 -9.85
N CYS A 16 2.81 -3.29 -9.05
CA CYS A 16 2.69 -3.96 -7.77
C CYS A 16 2.25 -5.41 -7.98
N ILE A 17 3.07 -6.36 -7.52
CA ILE A 17 2.80 -7.81 -7.65
C ILE A 17 2.38 -8.48 -6.33
N GLY A 18 2.06 -7.69 -5.29
CA GLY A 18 1.63 -8.25 -4.01
C GLY A 18 2.74 -8.86 -3.13
N CYS A 19 4.02 -8.64 -3.42
CA CYS A 19 5.14 -9.35 -2.77
C CYS A 19 5.36 -9.09 -1.27
N GLN A 20 4.64 -8.14 -0.65
CA GLN A 20 4.76 -7.76 0.77
C GLN A 20 6.14 -7.24 1.23
N ALA A 21 7.10 -7.05 0.32
CA ALA A 21 8.45 -6.61 0.69
C ALA A 21 8.45 -5.22 1.35
N CYS A 22 7.61 -4.29 0.87
CA CYS A 22 7.44 -2.97 1.49
C CYS A 22 6.94 -3.05 2.94
N SER A 23 6.01 -3.97 3.22
CA SER A 23 5.45 -4.21 4.55
C SER A 23 6.52 -4.69 5.52
N VAL A 24 7.35 -5.66 5.09
CA VAL A 24 8.45 -6.20 5.89
C VAL A 24 9.55 -5.16 6.11
N ALA A 25 9.97 -4.46 5.05
CA ALA A 25 11.01 -3.44 5.13
C ALA A 25 10.63 -2.32 6.11
N CYS A 26 9.40 -1.81 6.03
CA CYS A 26 8.91 -0.78 6.94
C CYS A 26 8.95 -1.24 8.40
N LYS A 27 8.52 -2.48 8.68
CA LYS A 27 8.52 -3.04 10.03
C LYS A 27 9.93 -3.17 10.59
N LEU A 28 10.87 -3.67 9.80
CA LEU A 28 12.26 -3.85 10.20
C LEU A 28 12.94 -2.50 10.46
N GLU A 29 12.80 -1.55 9.55
CA GLU A 29 13.44 -0.23 9.66
C GLU A 29 12.92 0.56 10.86
N ASN A 30 11.61 0.50 11.14
CA ASN A 30 10.97 1.29 12.19
C ASN A 30 10.78 0.53 13.50
N ASN A 31 11.25 -0.73 13.58
CA ASN A 31 11.04 -1.62 14.72
C ASN A 31 9.59 -1.64 15.23
N SER A 32 8.62 -1.64 14.31
CA SER A 32 7.21 -1.46 14.64
C SER A 32 6.56 -2.75 15.16
N THR A 33 5.64 -2.62 16.11
CA THR A 33 4.87 -3.74 16.66
C THR A 33 3.85 -4.33 15.69
N GLY A 34 3.53 -3.64 14.58
CA GLY A 34 2.62 -4.08 13.52
C GLY A 34 3.09 -3.68 12.12
N TYR A 35 2.25 -3.96 11.11
CA TYR A 35 2.49 -3.56 9.73
C TYR A 35 1.78 -2.22 9.44
N TRP A 36 2.57 -1.17 9.21
CA TRP A 36 2.09 0.17 8.85
C TRP A 36 1.85 0.34 7.35
N ILE A 37 2.53 -0.46 6.54
CA ILE A 37 2.23 -0.64 5.12
C ILE A 37 1.51 -1.96 4.97
N ASN A 38 0.29 -1.92 4.45
CA ASN A 38 -0.51 -3.12 4.16
C ASN A 38 -0.73 -3.20 2.66
N VAL A 39 -0.37 -4.34 2.05
CA VAL A 39 -0.71 -4.57 0.64
C VAL A 39 -2.05 -5.29 0.59
N GLU A 40 -3.06 -4.56 0.12
CA GLU A 40 -4.45 -5.01 -0.02
C GLU A 40 -4.68 -5.56 -1.43
N THR A 41 -5.46 -6.64 -1.54
CA THR A 41 -5.97 -7.11 -2.82
C THR A 41 -7.22 -6.29 -3.17
N GLN A 42 -7.20 -5.62 -4.32
CA GLN A 42 -8.29 -4.74 -4.70
C GLN A 42 -9.56 -5.55 -5.02
N GLY A 43 -10.67 -5.18 -4.38
CA GLY A 43 -11.98 -5.79 -4.59
C GLY A 43 -12.24 -7.12 -3.86
N SER A 44 -11.28 -7.64 -3.09
CA SER A 44 -11.43 -8.87 -2.31
C SER A 44 -11.08 -8.65 -0.84
N ASP A 45 -11.93 -9.15 0.06
CA ASP A 45 -11.66 -9.18 1.51
C ASP A 45 -10.66 -10.28 1.89
N ILE A 46 -10.40 -11.23 0.98
CA ILE A 46 -9.43 -12.30 1.16
C ILE A 46 -8.16 -11.92 0.41
N LYS A 47 -7.02 -11.94 1.11
CA LYS A 47 -5.71 -11.65 0.52
C LYS A 47 -5.41 -12.60 -0.63
N ASP A 48 -4.76 -12.06 -1.65
CA ASP A 48 -4.26 -12.78 -2.84
C ASP A 48 -5.36 -13.55 -3.59
N THR A 49 -6.62 -13.11 -3.45
CA THR A 49 -7.78 -13.73 -4.11
C THR A 49 -8.27 -12.83 -5.25
N PRO A 50 -8.28 -13.31 -6.50
CA PRO A 50 -8.76 -12.54 -7.63
C PRO A 50 -10.28 -12.32 -7.55
N ILE A 51 -10.73 -11.23 -8.15
CA ILE A 51 -12.16 -10.93 -8.35
C ILE A 51 -12.59 -11.36 -9.76
N GLY A 52 -13.91 -11.44 -9.96
CA GLY A 52 -14.51 -11.80 -11.25
C GLY A 52 -14.91 -13.28 -11.32
N LYS A 53 -15.05 -13.77 -12.54
CA LYS A 53 -15.48 -15.16 -12.81
C LYS A 53 -14.66 -15.70 -13.97
N PHE A 54 -14.12 -16.90 -13.80
CA PHE A 54 -13.39 -17.58 -14.86
C PHE A 54 -14.16 -17.58 -16.20
N PRO A 55 -13.51 -17.22 -17.34
CA PRO A 55 -12.07 -16.94 -17.49
C PRO A 55 -11.64 -15.49 -17.18
N ASP A 56 -12.58 -14.59 -16.92
CA ASP A 56 -12.36 -13.16 -16.72
C ASP A 56 -12.11 -12.85 -15.24
N LEU A 57 -10.88 -13.11 -14.80
CA LEU A 57 -10.40 -12.82 -13.45
C LEU A 57 -9.44 -11.64 -13.45
N GLU A 58 -9.49 -10.85 -12.39
CA GLU A 58 -8.60 -9.71 -12.19
C GLU A 58 -7.95 -9.78 -10.80
N LEU A 59 -6.65 -9.50 -10.74
CA LEU A 59 -5.89 -9.48 -9.50
C LEU A 59 -4.97 -8.26 -9.48
N ASN A 60 -5.33 -7.27 -8.67
CA ASN A 60 -4.56 -6.05 -8.49
C ASN A 60 -4.26 -5.81 -7.01
N PHE A 61 -3.19 -5.05 -6.75
CA PHE A 61 -2.68 -4.82 -5.40
C PHE A 61 -2.53 -3.33 -5.11
N LEU A 62 -2.89 -2.94 -3.89
CA LEU A 62 -2.72 -1.59 -3.38
C LEU A 62 -1.86 -1.60 -2.12
N PRO A 63 -0.62 -1.11 -2.18
CA PRO A 63 0.16 -0.79 -1.00
C PRO A 63 -0.46 0.43 -0.29
N LYS A 64 -1.13 0.19 0.83
CA LYS A 64 -1.77 1.20 1.67
C LYS A 64 -0.85 1.59 2.82
N LEU A 65 -0.48 2.85 2.85
CA LEU A 65 0.41 3.47 3.81
C LEU A 65 -0.16 4.80 4.32
N CYS A 66 0.46 5.39 5.34
CA CYS A 66 0.14 6.76 5.74
C CYS A 66 0.46 7.72 4.58
N ASN A 67 -0.55 8.47 4.12
CA ASN A 67 -0.40 9.40 3.01
C ASN A 67 0.23 10.74 3.41
N HIS A 68 0.49 10.96 4.71
CA HIS A 68 0.95 12.24 5.24
C HIS A 68 0.15 13.43 4.68
N CYS A 69 -1.17 13.32 4.80
CA CYS A 69 -2.13 14.29 4.29
C CYS A 69 -1.79 15.71 4.78
N GLU A 70 -1.97 16.71 3.92
CA GLU A 70 -1.78 18.12 4.30
C GLU A 70 -2.77 18.56 5.40
N ASN A 71 -3.98 18.02 5.37
CA ASN A 71 -5.02 18.22 6.38
C ASN A 71 -5.57 16.85 6.84
N PRO A 72 -4.90 16.16 7.79
CA PRO A 72 -5.29 14.81 8.19
C PRO A 72 -6.58 14.82 9.03
N PRO A 73 -7.60 13.99 8.70
CA PRO A 73 -8.79 13.84 9.53
C PRO A 73 -8.60 12.86 10.70
N CYS A 74 -7.54 12.04 10.63
CA CYS A 74 -7.12 11.09 11.66
C CYS A 74 -6.21 11.75 12.70
#